data_AF-A0A6C0DPH1-F1
#
_entry.id   AF-A0A6C0DPH1-F1
#
_cell.length_a   1.000
_cell.length_b   1.000
_cell.length_c   1.000
_cell.angle_alpha   90.00
_cell.angle_beta   90.00
_cell.angle_gamma   90.00
#
_symmetry.space_group_name_H-M   'P 1'
#
loop_
_entity.id
_entity.type
_entity.pdbx_description
1 polymer ?
#
loop_
_entity_poly.entity_id
_entity_poly.type
_entity_poly.pdbx_seq_one_letter_code
_entity_poly.pdbx_strand_id
1 'polypeptide(L)'
;MSDLNETIFGPLDKQYCVLFYFIAIFNFVFLVILLATSLWVGITKKKGFSFYLNAVAIASIYAIMYLQNRLLHSMCQGTMK
;
A
#
# COMPACT_ATOMS: atom_id res chain seq x y z
N MET A 1 0.25 -0.08 30.00
CA MET A 1 0.11 -0.46 28.58
C MET A 1 -0.95 0.42 27.91
N SER A 2 -0.85 1.74 28.09
CA SER A 2 -1.81 2.73 27.57
C SER A 2 -1.05 3.83 26.82
N ASP A 3 0.15 4.18 27.28
CA ASP A 3 1.02 5.21 26.71
C ASP A 3 1.57 4.86 25.32
N LEU A 4 1.87 3.58 25.05
CA LEU A 4 2.39 3.17 23.73
C LEU A 4 1.31 3.32 22.64
N ASN A 5 0.06 3.05 22.98
CA ASN A 5 -1.07 3.19 22.07
C ASN A 5 -1.33 4.68 21.81
N GLU A 6 -1.23 5.55 22.81
CA GLU A 6 -1.38 7.00 22.64
C GLU A 6 -0.15 7.68 22.02
N THR A 7 1.02 7.04 22.00
CA THR A 7 2.21 7.59 21.31
C THR A 7 2.26 7.15 19.84
N ILE A 8 1.79 5.93 19.53
CA ILE A 8 1.75 5.39 18.15
C ILE A 8 0.44 5.76 17.44
N PHE A 9 -0.68 5.83 18.16
CA PHE A 9 -1.99 6.28 17.66
C PHE A 9 -2.42 7.64 18.26
N GLY A 10 -1.47 8.39 18.80
CA GLY A 10 -1.68 9.77 19.25
C GLY A 10 -2.07 10.70 18.10
N PRO A 11 -2.51 11.94 18.39
CA PRO A 11 -2.95 12.89 17.39
C PRO A 11 -1.87 13.06 16.33
N LEU A 12 -2.15 12.45 15.17
CA LEU A 12 -1.24 12.33 14.05
C LEU A 12 -1.01 13.75 13.51
N ASP A 13 0.18 14.29 13.75
CA ASP A 13 0.53 15.65 13.34
C ASP A 13 0.30 15.81 11.82
N LYS A 14 -0.20 16.99 11.41
CA LYS A 14 -0.64 17.25 10.03
C LYS A 14 0.43 16.95 8.99
N GLN A 15 1.71 17.02 9.38
CA GLN A 15 2.84 16.74 8.49
C GLN A 15 2.88 15.29 8.01
N TYR A 16 2.41 14.33 8.83
CA TYR A 16 2.37 12.92 8.44
C TYR A 16 1.26 12.62 7.42
N CYS A 17 0.22 13.45 7.33
CA CYS A 17 -0.87 13.27 6.37
C CYS A 17 -0.39 13.31 4.91
N VAL A 18 0.56 14.20 4.62
CA VAL A 18 1.18 14.32 3.29
C VAL A 18 2.15 13.17 3.03
N LEU A 19 2.85 12.72 4.08
CA LEU A 19 3.73 11.56 4.00
C LEU A 19 2.95 10.27 3.66
N PHE A 20 1.82 10.00 4.32
CA PHE A 20 0.98 8.84 4.02
C PHE A 20 0.42 8.87 2.59
N TYR A 21 0.08 10.06 2.10
CA TYR A 21 -0.33 10.23 0.71
C TYR A 21 0.81 9.91 -0.27
N PHE A 22 2.01 10.38 0.02
CA PHE A 22 3.19 10.07 -0.79
C PHE A 22 3.49 8.56 -0.80
N ILE A 23 3.42 7.91 0.36
CA ILE A 23 3.59 6.45 0.50
C ILE A 23 2.48 5.70 -0.27
N ALA A 24 1.24 6.19 -0.26
CA ALA A 24 0.15 5.59 -1.04
C ALA A 24 0.44 5.63 -2.55
N ILE A 25 0.87 6.79 -3.06
CA ILE A 25 1.25 6.96 -4.47
C ILE A 25 2.43 6.03 -4.81
N PHE A 26 3.45 6.00 -3.97
CA PHE A 26 4.62 5.15 -4.17
C PHE A 26 4.25 3.67 -4.28
N ASN A 27 3.42 3.17 -3.35
CA ASN A 27 2.94 1.78 -3.38
C ASN A 27 2.11 1.49 -4.65
N PHE A 28 1.29 2.44 -5.08
CA PHE A 28 0.51 2.30 -6.31
C PHE A 28 1.40 2.19 -7.56
N VAL A 29 2.43 3.04 -7.67
CA VAL A 29 3.41 2.97 -8.77
C VAL A 29 4.12 1.62 -8.78
N PHE A 30 4.55 1.13 -7.62
CA PHE A 30 5.18 -0.19 -7.50
C PHE A 30 4.25 -1.33 -7.91
N LEU A 31 2.96 -1.26 -7.54
CA LEU A 31 1.94 -2.23 -7.96
C LEU A 31 1.84 -2.29 -9.49
N VAL A 32 1.80 -1.13 -10.16
CA VAL A 32 1.74 -1.06 -11.63
C VAL A 32 2.98 -1.67 -12.28
N ILE A 33 4.18 -1.39 -11.75
CA ILE A 33 5.44 -1.98 -12.24
C ILE A 33 5.42 -3.51 -12.07
N LEU A 34 4.94 -4.00 -10.92
CA LEU A 34 4.80 -5.43 -10.64
C LEU A 34 3.83 -6.12 -11.60
N LEU A 35 2.68 -5.50 -11.88
CA LEU A 35 1.73 -6.01 -12.86
C LEU A 35 2.35 -6.07 -14.26
N ALA A 36 2.98 -4.97 -14.71
CA ALA A 36 3.62 -4.88 -16.02
C ALA A 36 4.72 -5.94 -16.18
N THR A 37 5.59 -6.10 -15.19
CA THR A 37 6.67 -7.10 -15.20
C THR A 37 6.13 -8.53 -15.12
N SER A 38 5.10 -8.79 -14.31
CA SER A 38 4.50 -10.13 -14.23
C SER A 38 3.80 -10.53 -15.53
N LEU A 39 3.14 -9.59 -16.22
CA LEU A 39 2.53 -9.80 -17.54
C LEU A 39 3.61 -10.07 -18.59
N TRP A 40 4.66 -9.24 -18.62
CA TRP A 40 5.76 -9.40 -19.59
C TRP A 40 6.47 -10.76 -19.43
N VAL A 41 6.80 -11.13 -18.20
CA VAL A 41 7.45 -12.41 -17.89
C VAL A 41 6.48 -13.58 -18.08
N GLY A 42 5.20 -13.42 -17.74
CA GLY A 42 4.16 -14.42 -17.92
C GLY A 42 3.97 -14.81 -19.39
N ILE A 43 3.95 -13.82 -20.29
CA ILE A 43 3.83 -14.02 -21.74
C ILE A 43 5.13 -14.59 -22.33
N THR A 44 6.29 -14.04 -21.94
CA THR A 44 7.59 -14.39 -22.57
C THR A 44 8.10 -15.78 -22.15
N LYS A 45 7.89 -16.18 -20.88
CA LYS A 45 8.48 -17.41 -20.34
C LYS A 45 7.48 -18.58 -20.20
N LYS A 46 6.20 -18.41 -20.59
CA LYS A 46 5.12 -19.40 -20.39
C LYS A 46 5.21 -20.06 -19.00
N LYS A 47 5.35 -19.25 -17.95
CA LYS A 47 5.50 -19.78 -16.59
C LYS A 47 4.22 -20.47 -16.13
N GLY A 48 4.39 -21.56 -15.38
CA GLY A 48 3.30 -22.31 -14.79
C GLY A 48 2.52 -21.53 -13.71
N PHE A 49 1.40 -22.10 -13.28
CA PHE A 49 0.43 -21.54 -12.35
C PHE A 49 1.03 -20.96 -11.05
N SER A 50 2.13 -21.54 -10.56
CA SER A 50 2.86 -21.07 -9.36
C SER A 50 3.41 -19.65 -9.49
N PHE A 51 3.71 -19.17 -10.70
CA PHE A 51 4.18 -17.78 -10.88
C PHE A 51 3.04 -16.77 -10.79
N TYR A 52 1.87 -17.12 -11.33
CA TYR A 52 0.67 -16.29 -11.22
C TYR A 52 0.17 -16.21 -9.77
N LEU A 53 0.19 -17.32 -9.02
CA LEU A 53 -0.13 -17.32 -7.59
C LEU A 53 0.77 -16.37 -6.78
N ASN A 54 2.08 -16.42 -7.02
CA ASN A 54 3.02 -15.50 -6.35
C ASN A 54 2.79 -14.04 -6.77
N ALA A 55 2.55 -13.76 -8.05
CA ALA A 55 2.25 -12.42 -8.52
C ALA A 55 0.96 -11.86 -7.90
N VAL A 56 -0.10 -12.68 -7.79
CA VAL A 56 -1.36 -12.32 -7.13
C VAL A 56 -1.18 -12.08 -5.64
N ALA A 57 -0.41 -12.92 -4.95
CA ALA A 57 -0.11 -12.74 -3.52
C ALA A 57 0.67 -11.45 -3.25
N ILE A 58 1.63 -11.10 -4.11
CA ILE A 58 2.36 -9.84 -3.99
C ILE A 58 1.44 -8.65 -4.32
N ALA A 59 0.62 -8.77 -5.38
CA ALA A 59 -0.33 -7.72 -5.76
C ALA A 59 -1.37 -7.45 -4.67
N SER A 60 -1.84 -8.48 -3.95
CA SER A 60 -2.78 -8.31 -2.84
C SER A 60 -2.15 -7.56 -1.66
N ILE A 61 -0.87 -7.82 -1.34
CA ILE A 61 -0.14 -7.07 -0.31
C ILE A 61 -0.06 -5.59 -0.68
N TYR A 62 0.34 -5.26 -1.91
CA TYR A 62 0.40 -3.87 -2.38
C TYR A 62 -0.98 -3.20 -2.40
N ALA A 63 -2.04 -3.94 -2.75
CA ALA A 63 -3.41 -3.44 -2.72
C ALA A 63 -3.89 -3.13 -1.30
N ILE A 64 -3.62 -4.02 -0.34
CA ILE A 64 -3.95 -3.81 1.09
C ILE A 64 -3.15 -2.62 1.63
N MET A 65 -1.87 -2.50 1.28
CA MET A 65 -1.03 -1.39 1.72
C MET A 65 -1.49 -0.04 1.14
N TYR A 66 -1.94 -0.01 -0.12
CA TYR A 66 -2.59 1.17 -0.69
C TYR A 66 -3.89 1.52 0.05
N LEU A 67 -4.73 0.52 0.36
CA LEU A 67 -5.99 0.72 1.06
C LEU A 67 -5.76 1.26 2.48
N GLN A 68 -4.79 0.70 3.22
CA GLN A 68 -4.37 1.21 4.52
C GLN A 68 -3.92 2.67 4.43
N ASN A 69 -2.99 3.00 3.51
CA ASN A 69 -2.49 4.37 3.40
C ASN A 69 -3.58 5.38 2.99
N ARG A 70 -4.55 4.98 2.16
CA ARG A 70 -5.71 5.81 1.81
C ARG A 70 -6.67 6.01 2.99
N LEU A 71 -6.91 4.97 3.78
CA LEU A 71 -7.73 5.04 5.00
C LEU A 71 -7.09 5.99 6.02
N LEU A 72 -5.77 5.85 6.28
CA LEU A 72 -5.05 6.75 7.18
C LEU A 72 -5.11 8.21 6.71
N HIS A 73 -4.93 8.46 5.42
CA HIS A 73 -5.06 9.81 4.86
C HIS A 73 -6.48 10.38 5.03
N SER A 74 -7.52 9.57 4.79
CA SER A 74 -8.92 9.97 4.98
C SER A 74 -9.26 10.26 6.44
N MET A 75 -8.72 9.50 7.39
CA MET A 75 -8.92 9.76 8.83
C MET A 75 -8.20 11.03 9.28
N CYS A 76 -6.98 11.28 8.78
CA CYS A 76 -6.23 12.48 9.13
C CYS A 76 -6.87 13.76 8.57
N GLN A 77 -7.51 13.71 7.40
CA GLN A 77 -8.36 14.80 6.91
C GLN A 77 -9.70 14.91 7.64
N GLY A 78 -10.30 13.77 8.03
CA GLY A 78 -11.59 13.72 8.73
C GLY A 78 -11.57 14.28 10.15
N THR A 79 -10.44 14.14 10.87
CA THR A 79 -10.23 14.71 12.21
C THR A 79 -10.06 16.25 12.20
N MET A 80 -10.01 16.89 11.03
CA MET A 80 -10.00 18.36 10.92
C MET A 80 -11.41 18.99 10.83
N LYS A 81 -12.44 18.35 11.41
CA LYS A 81 -13.77 18.93 11.56
C LYS A 81 -14.14 19.09 13.03
#